data_AF-A0A8T6US45-F1
#
_entry.id   AF-A0A8T6US45-F1
#
_cell.length_a   1.000
_cell.length_b   1.000
_cell.length_c   1.000
_cell.angle_alpha   90.00
_cell.angle_beta   90.00
_cell.angle_gamma   90.00
#
_symmetry.space_group_name_H-M   'P 1'
#
loop_
_entity.id
_entity.type
_entity.pdbx_description
1 polymer ?
#
loop_
_entity_poly.entity_id
_entity_poly.type
_entity_poly.pdbx_seq_one_letter_code
_entity_poly.pdbx_strand_id
1 'polypeptide(L)' 'MTGNRYIAIALGITVFFFIIELIGGILTNSLALLTDAWHMLNHVFALVFALTAGWIAMRPVSARKTYGYYRAEILA' A
#
# COMPACT_ATOMS: atom_id res chain seq x y z
N MET A 1 12.12 8.32 -9.44
CA MET A 1 11.97 7.21 -10.43
C MET A 1 12.12 5.81 -9.83
N THR A 2 12.16 5.64 -8.50
CA THR A 2 12.37 4.31 -7.87
C THR A 2 11.30 3.92 -6.85
N GLY A 3 10.61 4.88 -6.23
CA GLY A 3 9.60 4.61 -5.18
C GLY A 3 8.41 3.76 -5.63
N ASN A 4 7.77 4.08 -6.76
CA ASN A 4 6.53 3.40 -7.18
C ASN A 4 6.68 1.88 -7.41
N ARG A 5 7.84 1.42 -7.89
CA ARG A 5 8.11 -0.03 -8.06
C ARG A 5 8.25 -0.74 -6.72
N TYR A 6 8.86 -0.11 -5.72
CA TYR A 6 8.99 -0.71 -4.39
C TYR A 6 7.64 -0.77 -3.67
N ILE A 7 6.80 0.26 -3.81
CA ILE A 7 5.44 0.25 -3.23
C ILE A 7 4.57 -0.81 -3.92
N ALA A 8 4.72 -1.00 -5.25
CA ALA A 8 4.00 -2.07 -5.96
C ALA A 8 4.45 -3.47 -5.53
N ILE A 9 5.76 -3.68 -5.32
CA ILE A 9 6.29 -4.95 -4.78
C ILE A 9 5.79 -5.17 -3.35
N ALA A 10 5.86 -4.14 -2.50
CA ALA A 10 5.36 -4.21 -1.13
C ALA A 10 3.86 -4.54 -1.09
N LEU A 11 3.05 -3.89 -1.94
CA LEU A 11 1.62 -4.19 -2.08
C LEU A 11 1.40 -5.66 -2.45
N GLY A 12 2.15 -6.19 -3.42
CA GLY A 12 2.06 -7.59 -3.82
C GLY A 12 2.35 -8.55 -2.67
N ILE A 13 3.42 -8.28 -1.90
CA ILE A 13 3.80 -9.08 -0.73
C ILE A 13 2.72 -8.99 0.37
N THR A 14 2.25 -7.79 0.71
CA THR A 14 1.23 -7.62 1.75
C THR A 14 -0.09 -8.30 1.38
N VAL A 15 -0.54 -8.18 0.13
CA VAL A 15 -1.75 -8.86 -0.35
C VAL A 15 -1.58 -10.38 -0.30
N PHE A 16 -0.40 -10.90 -0.66
CA PHE A 16 -0.11 -12.32 -0.59
C PHE A 16 -0.21 -12.86 0.85
N PHE A 17 0.42 -12.18 1.81
CA PHE A 17 0.33 -12.57 3.23
C PHE A 17 -1.10 -12.43 3.77
N PHE A 18 -1.82 -11.37 3.41
CA PHE A 18 -3.23 -11.20 3.79
C PHE A 18 -4.09 -12.39 3.35
N ILE A 19 -3.91 -12.89 2.11
CA ILE A 19 -4.66 -14.07 1.62
C ILE A 19 -4.29 -15.31 2.43
N ILE A 20 -3.01 -15.51 2.76
CA ILE A 20 -2.55 -16.65 3.56
C ILE A 20 -3.17 -16.61 4.96
N GLU A 21 -3.14 -15.47 5.64
CA GLU A 21 -3.69 -15.30 6.99
C GLU A 21 -5.21 -15.43 7.00
N LEU A 22 -5.89 -14.91 5.97
CA LEU A 22 -7.33 -15.05 5.84
C LEU A 22 -7.73 -16.52 5.67
N ILE A 23 -7.08 -17.24 4.77
CA ILE A 23 -7.34 -18.68 4.55
C ILE A 23 -6.93 -19.48 5.79
N GLY A 24 -5.76 -19.21 6.36
CA GLY A 24 -5.25 -19.86 7.56
C GLY A 24 -6.16 -19.63 8.77
N GLY A 25 -6.68 -18.43 8.94
CA GLY A 25 -7.61 -18.07 10.02
C GLY A 25 -8.96 -18.76 9.87
N ILE A 26 -9.49 -18.90 8.65
CA ILE A 26 -10.72 -19.66 8.39
C ILE A 26 -10.49 -21.15 8.63
N LEU A 27 -9.41 -21.72 8.11
CA LEU A 27 -9.10 -23.15 8.26
C LEU A 27 -8.87 -23.55 9.73
N THR A 28 -8.24 -22.67 10.51
CA THR A 28 -7.97 -22.90 11.93
C THR A 28 -9.10 -22.44 12.85
N ASN A 29 -10.16 -21.82 12.31
CA ASN A 29 -11.21 -21.11 13.07
C ASN A 29 -10.64 -20.16 14.14
N SER A 30 -9.50 -19.54 13.84
CA SER A 30 -8.78 -18.70 14.78
C SER A 30 -9.18 -17.24 14.61
N LEU A 31 -9.90 -16.71 15.59
CA LEU A 31 -10.22 -15.28 15.68
C LEU A 31 -8.95 -14.42 15.77
N ALA A 32 -7.87 -14.94 16.34
CA ALA A 32 -6.59 -14.23 16.42
C ALA A 32 -5.99 -14.01 15.01
N LEU A 33 -5.98 -15.04 14.15
CA LEU A 33 -5.52 -14.89 12.77
C LEU A 33 -6.46 -14.01 11.95
N LEU A 34 -7.79 -14.12 12.14
CA LEU A 34 -8.73 -13.22 11.45
C LEU A 34 -8.53 -11.76 11.84
N THR A 35 -8.24 -11.50 13.11
CA THR A 35 -7.96 -10.15 13.61
C THR A 35 -6.66 -9.60 13.03
N ASP A 36 -5.63 -10.45 12.92
CA ASP A 36 -4.36 -10.09 12.27
C ASP A 36 -4.56 -9.76 10.78
N ALA A 37 -5.33 -10.59 10.07
CA ALA A 37 -5.70 -10.35 8.67
C ALA A 37 -6.45 -9.02 8.49
N TRP A 38 -7.31 -8.63 9.45
CA TRP A 38 -8.01 -7.34 9.41
C TRP A 38 -7.05 -6.15 9.55
N HIS A 39 -6.03 -6.26 10.38
CA HIS A 39 -4.98 -5.24 10.45
C HIS A 39 -4.18 -5.18 9.14
N MET A 40 -3.80 -6.33 8.59
CA MET A 40 -3.11 -6.45 7.30
C MET A 40 -3.90 -5.86 6.13
N LEU A 41 -5.24 -5.95 6.16
CA LEU A 41 -6.10 -5.28 5.18
C LEU A 41 -5.92 -3.75 5.19
N ASN A 42 -5.78 -3.12 6.36
CA ASN A 42 -5.54 -1.68 6.45
C ASN A 42 -4.19 -1.28 5.84
N HIS A 43 -3.17 -2.14 5.97
CA HIS A 43 -1.87 -1.93 5.32
C HIS A 43 -1.98 -2.00 3.79
N VAL A 44 -2.77 -2.93 3.26
CA VAL A 44 -3.08 -3.00 1.82
C VAL A 44 -3.74 -1.70 1.36
N PHE A 45 -4.76 -1.21 2.08
CA PHE A 45 -5.42 0.05 1.73
C PHE A 45 -4.44 1.22 1.70
N ALA A 46 -3.57 1.35 2.71
CA ALA A 46 -2.57 2.41 2.76
C ALA A 46 -1.62 2.36 1.55
N LEU A 47 -1.15 1.17 1.16
CA LEU A 47 -0.28 0.99 -0.01
C LEU A 47 -1.01 1.26 -1.34
N VAL A 48 -2.28 0.87 -1.46
CA VAL A 48 -3.11 1.21 -2.63
C VAL A 48 -3.33 2.72 -2.72
N PHE A 49 -3.63 3.39 -1.61
CA PHE A 49 -3.76 4.84 -1.56
C PHE A 49 -2.44 5.54 -1.92
N ALA A 50 -1.29 5.05 -1.42
CA ALA A 50 0.02 5.59 -1.78
C ALA A 50 0.34 5.41 -3.27
N LEU A 51 0.05 4.25 -3.86
CA LEU A 51 0.24 4.00 -5.30
C LEU A 51 -0.67 4.85 -6.17
N THR A 52 -1.94 4.98 -5.79
CA THR A 52 -2.91 5.81 -6.54
C THR A 52 -2.58 7.30 -6.41
N ALA A 53 -2.20 7.78 -5.22
CA ALA A 53 -1.72 9.14 -5.03
C ALA A 53 -0.45 9.43 -5.82
N GLY A 54 0.52 8.50 -5.82
CA GLY A 54 1.72 8.58 -6.66
C GLY A 54 1.39 8.59 -8.15
N TRP A 55 0.44 7.76 -8.59
CA TRP A 55 -0.02 7.73 -9.98
C TRP A 55 -0.73 9.02 -10.40
N ILE A 56 -1.56 9.59 -9.53
CA ILE A 56 -2.21 10.89 -9.75
C ILE A 56 -1.17 12.01 -9.76
N ALA A 57 -0.18 11.99 -8.86
CA ALA A 57 0.90 12.96 -8.81
C ALA A 57 1.84 12.92 -10.04
N MET A 58 1.87 11.78 -10.75
CA MET A 58 2.58 11.63 -12.03
C MET A 58 1.78 12.14 -13.24
N ARG A 59 0.49 12.53 -13.10
CA ARG A 59 -0.21 13.29 -14.15
C ARG A 59 0.44 14.68 -14.29
N PRO A 60 0.60 15.19 -15.53
CA PRO A 60 1.52 16.29 -15.82
C PRO A 60 1.11 17.57 -15.08
N VAL A 61 2.02 18.09 -14.26
CA VAL A 61 1.91 19.43 -13.68
C VAL A 61 2.33 20.45 -14.73
N SER A 62 1.38 21.29 -15.12
CA SER A 62 1.62 22.51 -15.88
C SER A 62 2.72 23.37 -15.23
N ALA A 63 3.81 23.54 -15.98
CA ALA A 63 4.80 24.64 -16.09
C ALA A 63 5.19 25.56 -14.90
N ARG A 64 4.80 25.35 -13.64
CA ARG A 64 5.06 26.38 -12.60
C ARG A 64 5.33 25.89 -11.18
N LYS A 65 5.99 24.75 -10.97
CA LYS A 65 6.50 24.38 -9.63
C LYS A 65 7.87 23.72 -9.69
N THR A 66 8.87 24.52 -9.29
CA THR A 66 10.33 24.30 -9.41
C THR A 66 10.93 23.41 -8.31
N TYR A 67 10.14 22.91 -7.36
CA TYR A 67 10.60 21.99 -6.33
C TYR A 67 9.81 20.69 -6.42
N GLY A 68 10.43 19.69 -7.04
CA GLY A 68 9.88 18.35 -7.24
C GLY A 68 9.38 17.73 -5.93
N TYR A 69 8.36 16.89 -6.09
CA TYR A 69 7.58 16.17 -5.09
C TYR A 69 8.38 15.17 -4.22
N TYR A 70 9.57 15.54 -3.75
CA TYR A 70 10.42 14.73 -2.87
C TYR A 70 10.04 14.86 -1.39
N ARG A 71 9.02 15.67 -1.06
CA ARG A 71 8.57 15.95 0.32
C ARG A 71 7.10 15.65 0.60
N ALA A 72 6.38 15.07 -0.37
CA ALA A 72 5.09 14.45 -0.08
C ALA A 72 5.23 13.09 0.64
N GLU A 73 6.46 12.71 0.99
CA GLU A 73 6.78 11.56 1.86
C GLU A 73 6.62 11.91 3.36
N ILE A 74 6.64 13.19 3.75
CA ILE A 74 6.64 13.63 5.17
C ILE A 74 5.22 13.82 5.74
N LEU A 75 4.19 13.70 4.90
CA LEU A 75 2.78 13.91 5.28
C LEU A 75 1.97 12.61 5.42
N ALA A 76 2.62 11.46 5.20
CA ALA A 76 2.05 10.13 5.44
C ALA A 76 2.52 9.57 6.79
#